data_AF-A0AAE4C407-F1
#
_entry.id   AF-A0AAE4C407-F1
#
_cell.length_a   1.000
_cell.length_b   1.000
_cell.length_c   1.000
_cell.angle_alpha   90.00
_cell.angle_beta   90.00
_cell.angle_gamma   90.00
#
_symmetry.space_group_name_H-M   'P 1'
#
loop_
_entity.id
_entity.type
_entity.pdbx_description
1 polymer ?
#
loop_
_entity_poly.entity_id
_entity_poly.type
_entity_poly.pdbx_seq_one_letter_code
_entity_poly.pdbx_strand_id
1 'polypeptide(L)'
;MSNILQNLHQKIYRLETIVTEQKNEFYSTEKKYVRQVEIYYLGKMKEEHQFQILVVDFDFSDDDEAMGQFFKKVSYLFDEIECRVDEEGNITAVDNLFFLQMRWVKIQTELSQTHKGEAVDSYFSRVSRLLENENELIEFLGSYHMFGLLFNGLLQSFDTKRKRISPQGYTEIMTPVMDGEKMMLTISSENLEQTEISYFRGLFVFKGDLYEEGFTEVKKDNTHLKHSLVWIG
;
A
#
# COMPACT_ATOMS: atom_id res chain seq x y z
N MET A 1 13.70 -16.80 -18.05
CA MET A 1 12.35 -16.21 -17.97
C MET A 1 12.43 -15.15 -16.89
N SER A 2 12.09 -13.90 -17.23
CA SER A 2 12.04 -12.82 -16.24
C SER A 2 10.82 -13.05 -15.37
N ASN A 3 10.97 -13.04 -14.05
CA ASN A 3 9.84 -13.04 -13.13
C ASN A 3 9.33 -11.59 -13.03
N ILE A 4 8.01 -11.37 -12.93
CA ILE A 4 7.36 -10.06 -12.74
C ILE A 4 8.11 -9.21 -11.70
N LEU A 5 8.57 -9.82 -10.60
CA LEU A 5 9.38 -9.16 -9.57
C LEU A 5 10.64 -8.47 -10.13
N GLN A 6 11.37 -9.12 -11.04
CA GLN A 6 12.56 -8.54 -11.66
C GLN A 6 12.19 -7.42 -12.64
N ASN A 7 11.02 -7.53 -13.30
CA ASN A 7 10.52 -6.53 -14.24
C ASN A 7 10.11 -5.23 -13.56
N LEU A 8 9.87 -5.25 -12.24
CA LEU A 8 9.64 -4.02 -11.46
C LEU A 8 10.88 -3.10 -11.42
N HIS A 9 12.07 -3.58 -11.76
CA HIS A 9 13.28 -2.75 -11.80
C HIS A 9 13.12 -1.54 -12.72
N GLN A 10 13.42 -0.35 -12.20
CA GLN A 10 13.33 0.94 -12.90
C GLN A 10 11.93 1.24 -13.43
N LYS A 11 10.89 0.71 -12.78
CA LYS A 11 9.49 1.07 -13.07
C LYS A 11 9.01 2.18 -12.18
N ILE A 12 8.21 3.05 -12.77
CA ILE A 12 7.54 4.16 -12.10
C ILE A 12 6.05 3.84 -12.03
N TYR A 13 5.51 3.86 -10.82
CA TYR A 13 4.10 3.65 -10.55
C TYR A 13 3.50 4.87 -9.88
N ARG A 14 2.26 5.17 -10.25
CA ARG A 14 1.42 6.11 -9.54
C ARG A 14 0.48 5.34 -8.63
N LEU A 15 0.64 5.50 -7.32
CA LEU A 15 -0.24 4.94 -6.31
C LEU A 15 -1.20 6.04 -5.84
N GLU A 16 -2.48 5.74 -5.78
CA GLU A 16 -3.50 6.68 -5.34
C GLU A 16 -4.45 6.02 -4.34
N THR A 17 -4.81 6.78 -3.32
CA THR A 17 -5.86 6.43 -2.39
C THR A 17 -6.91 7.52 -2.39
N ILE A 18 -8.16 7.15 -2.65
CA ILE A 18 -9.33 8.01 -2.51
C ILE A 18 -10.09 7.55 -1.27
N VAL A 19 -10.33 8.48 -0.36
CA VAL A 19 -11.11 8.28 0.87
C VAL A 19 -12.37 9.14 0.77
N THR A 20 -13.51 8.49 0.58
CA THR A 20 -14.82 9.15 0.68
C THR A 20 -15.43 8.83 2.04
N GLU A 21 -15.75 9.84 2.84
CA GLU A 21 -16.38 9.70 4.15
C GLU A 21 -17.79 10.31 4.12
N GLN A 22 -18.80 9.49 4.42
CA GLN A 22 -20.19 9.91 4.55
C GLN A 22 -20.40 10.55 5.92
N LYS A 23 -20.70 11.86 5.95
CA LYS A 23 -20.96 12.58 7.20
C LYS A 23 -22.42 12.50 7.63
N ASN A 24 -23.33 12.52 6.65
CA ASN A 24 -24.78 12.31 6.82
C ASN A 24 -25.38 11.88 5.47
N GLU A 25 -26.67 11.55 5.39
CA GLU A 25 -27.33 11.03 4.17
C GLU A 25 -27.16 11.90 2.91
N PHE A 26 -26.85 13.19 3.04
CA PHE A 26 -26.79 14.15 1.93
C PHE A 26 -25.40 14.74 1.68
N TYR A 27 -24.42 14.45 2.54
CA TYR A 27 -23.09 15.07 2.47
C TYR A 27 -21.98 14.05 2.71
N SER A 28 -21.05 14.02 1.78
CA SER A 28 -19.79 13.28 1.88
C SER A 28 -18.61 14.20 1.60
N THR A 29 -17.47 13.86 2.19
CA THR A 29 -16.18 14.48 1.90
C THR A 29 -15.30 13.48 1.17
N GLU A 30 -14.52 13.94 0.20
CA GLU A 30 -13.55 13.12 -0.51
C GLU A 30 -12.16 13.71 -0.35
N LYS A 31 -11.19 12.86 -0.02
CA LYS A 31 -9.77 13.19 0.02
C LYS A 31 -8.99 12.24 -0.86
N LYS A 32 -7.95 12.77 -1.49
CA LYS A 32 -7.11 12.06 -2.45
C LYS A 32 -5.65 12.17 -2.05
N TYR A 33 -4.97 11.03 -1.98
CA TYR A 33 -3.57 10.92 -1.61
C TYR A 33 -2.82 10.18 -2.71
N VAL A 34 -1.93 10.87 -3.41
CA VAL A 34 -1.18 10.35 -4.56
C VAL A 34 0.30 10.30 -4.23
N ARG A 35 0.95 9.21 -4.64
CA ARG A 35 2.38 8.98 -4.55
C ARG A 35 2.92 8.53 -5.90
N GLN A 36 3.98 9.14 -6.39
CA GLN A 36 4.76 8.58 -7.48
C GLN A 36 5.93 7.78 -6.89
N VAL A 37 6.06 6.52 -7.30
CA VAL A 37 6.98 5.56 -6.71
C VAL A 37 7.88 4.96 -7.78
N GLU A 38 9.18 5.01 -7.56
CA GLU A 38 10.19 4.32 -8.35
C GLU A 38 10.63 3.05 -7.62
N ILE A 39 10.79 1.96 -8.36
CA ILE A 39 11.14 0.66 -7.81
C ILE A 39 12.46 0.19 -8.40
N TYR A 40 13.39 -0.20 -7.53
CA TYR A 40 14.69 -0.75 -7.90
C TYR A 40 14.84 -2.15 -7.34
N TYR A 41 14.80 -3.15 -8.22
CA TYR A 41 15.21 -4.52 -7.87
C TYR A 41 16.74 -4.56 -7.71
N LEU A 42 17.23 -4.97 -6.54
CA LEU A 42 18.65 -4.98 -6.19
C LEU A 42 19.29 -6.36 -6.37
N GLY A 43 18.48 -7.41 -6.55
CA GLY A 43 18.93 -8.78 -6.74
C GLY A 43 18.16 -9.78 -5.87
N LYS A 44 18.60 -11.04 -5.93
CA LYS A 44 18.06 -12.12 -5.10
C LYS A 44 19.17 -12.64 -4.20
N MET A 45 18.88 -12.76 -2.90
CA MET A 45 19.74 -13.44 -1.94
C MET A 45 18.99 -14.61 -1.33
N LYS A 46 19.51 -15.83 -1.50
CA LYS A 46 18.82 -17.08 -1.15
C LYS A 46 17.45 -17.16 -1.86
N GLU A 47 16.36 -17.13 -1.10
CA GLU A 47 14.97 -17.20 -1.61
C GLU A 47 14.22 -15.85 -1.50
N GLU A 48 14.94 -14.76 -1.23
CA GLU A 48 14.34 -13.43 -1.07
C GLU A 48 14.87 -12.45 -2.13
N HIS A 49 13.95 -11.70 -2.70
CA HIS A 49 14.17 -10.60 -3.63
C HIS A 49 14.36 -9.30 -2.84
N GLN A 50 15.38 -8.53 -3.19
CA GLN A 50 15.68 -7.27 -2.55
C GLN A 50 15.21 -6.10 -3.40
N PHE A 51 14.59 -5.12 -2.76
CA PHE A 51 14.06 -3.93 -3.40
C PHE A 51 14.42 -2.67 -2.63
N GLN A 52 14.64 -1.58 -3.38
CA GLN A 52 14.52 -0.23 -2.90
C GLN A 52 13.29 0.42 -3.55
N ILE A 53 12.45 1.05 -2.73
CA ILE A 53 11.23 1.74 -3.14
C ILE A 53 11.42 3.21 -2.78
N LEU A 54 11.36 4.10 -3.77
CA LEU A 54 11.50 5.53 -3.58
C LEU A 54 10.20 6.25 -3.95
N VAL A 55 9.60 6.97 -3.01
CA VAL A 55 8.49 7.89 -3.29
C VAL A 55 9.07 9.24 -3.69
N VAL A 56 8.98 9.57 -4.98
CA VAL A 56 9.60 10.77 -5.55
C VAL A 56 8.69 11.99 -5.58
N ASP A 57 7.37 11.78 -5.44
CA ASP A 57 6.39 12.87 -5.39
C ASP A 57 5.18 12.52 -4.52
N PHE A 58 4.60 13.54 -3.87
CA PHE A 58 3.40 13.46 -3.02
C PHE A 58 2.40 14.57 -3.40
N ASP A 59 1.24 14.17 -3.94
CA ASP A 59 0.15 15.06 -4.34
C ASP A 59 -1.11 14.74 -3.52
N PHE A 60 -1.36 15.55 -2.49
CA PHE A 60 -2.43 15.37 -1.52
C PHE A 60 -3.46 16.48 -1.73
N SER A 61 -4.74 16.12 -1.87
CA SER A 61 -5.80 17.09 -2.17
C SER A 61 -6.06 18.11 -1.05
N ASP A 62 -5.62 17.82 0.17
CA ASP A 62 -5.79 18.65 1.36
C ASP A 62 -4.47 19.28 1.84
N ASP A 63 -3.44 19.38 1.00
CA ASP A 63 -2.12 19.96 1.35
C ASP A 63 -2.15 21.48 1.62
N ASP A 64 -3.26 22.15 1.34
CA ASP A 64 -3.54 23.52 1.77
C ASP A 64 -4.14 23.59 3.19
N GLU A 65 -4.67 22.48 3.71
CA GLU A 65 -5.16 22.35 5.08
C GLU A 65 -4.02 21.97 6.04
N ALA A 66 -4.06 22.48 7.28
CA ALA A 66 -3.05 22.19 8.29
C ALA A 66 -2.88 20.68 8.55
N MET A 67 -3.98 19.90 8.51
CA MET A 67 -3.93 18.45 8.70
C MET A 67 -3.36 17.72 7.49
N GLY A 68 -3.63 18.17 6.26
CA GLY A 68 -3.02 17.55 5.08
C GLY A 68 -1.52 17.78 5.04
N GLN A 69 -1.05 19.00 5.38
CA GLN A 69 0.38 19.28 5.54
C GLN A 69 1.04 18.42 6.61
N PHE A 70 0.33 18.22 7.74
CA PHE A 70 0.79 17.33 8.81
C PHE A 70 0.96 15.90 8.28
N PHE A 71 -0.04 15.34 7.59
CA PHE A 71 0.03 13.98 7.06
C PHE A 71 1.06 13.84 5.94
N LYS A 72 1.23 14.85 5.09
CA LYS A 72 2.29 14.88 4.07
C LYS A 72 3.67 14.85 4.71
N LYS A 73 3.89 15.63 5.76
CA LYS A 73 5.14 15.61 6.54
C LYS A 73 5.43 14.24 7.15
N VAL A 74 4.42 13.57 7.71
CA VAL A 74 4.57 12.20 8.23
C VAL A 74 4.85 11.21 7.10
N SER A 75 4.29 11.41 5.91
CA SER A 75 4.46 10.49 4.77
C SER A 75 5.90 10.41 4.26
N TYR A 76 6.70 11.47 4.42
CA TYR A 76 8.15 11.44 4.15
C TYR A 76 8.93 10.46 5.04
N LEU A 77 8.33 9.96 6.14
CA LEU A 77 8.93 8.86 6.89
C LEU A 77 9.18 7.65 5.99
N PHE A 78 8.24 7.35 5.08
CA PHE A 78 8.22 6.14 4.25
C PHE A 78 8.54 6.43 2.77
N ASP A 79 9.21 7.55 2.48
CA ASP A 79 9.59 7.89 1.10
C ASP A 79 10.77 7.05 0.55
N GLU A 80 11.43 6.28 1.42
CA GLU A 80 12.53 5.39 1.06
C GLU A 80 12.44 4.12 1.91
N ILE A 81 12.12 3.00 1.27
CA ILE A 81 12.02 1.69 1.90
C ILE A 81 12.99 0.75 1.21
N GLU A 82 13.82 0.08 2.00
CA GLU A 82 14.61 -1.07 1.56
C GLU A 82 13.99 -2.31 2.18
N CYS A 83 13.55 -3.26 1.36
CA CYS A 83 12.84 -4.43 1.83
C CYS A 83 13.24 -5.71 1.11
N ARG A 84 12.95 -6.82 1.79
CA ARG A 84 13.01 -8.17 1.23
C ARG A 84 11.60 -8.68 0.97
N VAL A 85 11.48 -9.43 -0.11
CA VAL A 85 10.22 -9.92 -0.65
C VAL A 85 10.39 -11.39 -1.01
N ASP A 86 9.42 -12.23 -0.66
CA ASP A 86 9.43 -13.65 -1.04
C ASP A 86 9.14 -13.84 -2.55
N GLU A 87 9.18 -15.08 -3.01
CA GLU A 87 8.91 -15.41 -4.41
C GLU A 87 7.47 -15.08 -4.85
N GLU A 88 6.52 -14.96 -3.93
CA GLU A 88 5.11 -14.64 -4.24
C GLU A 88 4.88 -13.13 -4.34
N GLY A 89 5.76 -12.32 -3.76
CA GLY A 89 5.63 -10.88 -3.70
C GLY A 89 5.17 -10.36 -2.34
N ASN A 90 5.30 -11.11 -1.24
CA ASN A 90 5.04 -10.62 0.10
C ASN A 90 6.30 -9.99 0.70
N ILE A 91 6.18 -8.86 1.38
CA ILE A 91 7.29 -8.27 2.15
C ILE A 91 7.60 -9.19 3.35
N THR A 92 8.86 -9.56 3.51
CA THR A 92 9.34 -10.45 4.58
C THR A 92 10.26 -9.75 5.58
N ALA A 93 10.89 -8.63 5.21
CA ALA A 93 11.74 -7.83 6.08
C ALA A 93 11.89 -6.38 5.60
N VAL A 94 12.26 -5.48 6.51
CA VAL A 94 12.59 -4.08 6.23
C VAL A 94 14.04 -3.80 6.63
N ASP A 95 14.93 -3.76 5.64
CA ASP A 95 16.38 -3.71 5.85
C ASP A 95 16.84 -2.33 6.38
N ASN A 96 16.10 -1.24 6.08
CA ASN A 96 16.41 0.11 6.54
C ASN A 96 15.61 0.58 7.78
N LEU A 97 15.09 -0.33 8.61
CA LEU A 97 14.28 0.01 9.79
C LEU A 97 14.94 1.03 10.73
N PHE A 98 16.23 0.86 11.02
CA PHE A 98 16.97 1.79 11.89
C PHE A 98 17.02 3.22 11.31
N PHE A 99 17.11 3.34 9.99
CA PHE A 99 17.07 4.63 9.32
C PHE A 99 15.68 5.28 9.45
N LEU A 100 14.60 4.50 9.29
CA LEU A 100 13.23 4.98 9.51
C LEU A 100 13.03 5.49 10.94
N GLN A 101 13.51 4.76 11.95
CA GLN A 101 13.45 5.19 13.36
C GLN A 101 14.17 6.53 13.58
N MET A 102 15.38 6.69 13.04
CA MET A 102 16.14 7.94 13.15
C MET A 102 15.47 9.10 12.40
N ARG A 103 14.87 8.83 11.25
CA ARG A 103 14.10 9.83 10.49
C ARG A 103 12.83 10.24 11.25
N TRP A 104 12.15 9.28 11.86
CA TRP A 104 10.95 9.53 12.66
C TRP A 104 11.23 10.48 13.82
N VAL A 105 12.33 10.30 14.56
CA VAL A 105 12.73 11.21 15.64
C VAL A 105 12.83 12.66 15.15
N LYS A 106 13.39 12.88 13.95
CA LYS A 106 13.50 14.22 13.35
C LYS A 106 12.13 14.79 12.99
N ILE A 107 11.32 14.02 12.24
CA ILE A 107 9.96 14.42 11.83
C ILE A 107 9.10 14.75 13.05
N GLN A 108 9.11 13.89 14.06
CA GLN A 108 8.37 14.08 15.31
C GLN A 108 8.82 15.35 16.04
N THR A 109 10.14 15.58 16.14
CA THR A 109 10.69 16.78 16.78
C THR A 109 10.24 18.06 16.08
N GLU A 110 10.26 18.09 14.75
CA GLU A 110 9.80 19.23 13.96
C GLU A 110 8.30 19.47 14.11
N LEU A 111 7.48 18.42 13.97
CA LEU A 111 6.03 18.53 14.06
C LEU A 111 5.56 18.94 15.47
N SER A 112 6.25 18.49 16.52
CA SER A 112 5.94 18.82 17.92
C SER A 112 6.10 20.32 18.25
N GLN A 113 6.81 21.08 17.41
CA GLN A 113 6.95 22.54 17.60
C GLN A 113 5.64 23.28 17.32
N THR A 114 4.85 22.79 16.36
CA THR A 114 3.65 23.48 15.86
C THR A 114 2.35 22.70 16.09
N HIS A 115 2.43 21.39 16.34
CA HIS A 115 1.26 20.52 16.58
C HIS A 115 1.34 19.94 18.00
N LYS A 116 0.35 20.26 18.83
CA LYS A 116 0.28 19.84 20.23
C LYS A 116 -1.11 19.39 20.59
N GLY A 117 -1.19 18.49 21.57
CA GLY A 117 -2.43 18.00 22.14
C GLY A 117 -2.52 16.48 22.07
N GLU A 118 -3.38 15.92 22.91
CA GLU A 118 -3.49 14.49 23.16
C GLU A 118 -3.68 13.66 21.88
N ALA A 119 -4.48 14.16 20.93
CA ALA A 119 -4.69 13.48 19.65
C ALA A 119 -3.41 13.36 18.81
N VAL A 120 -2.57 14.40 18.80
CA VAL A 120 -1.28 14.42 18.10
C VAL A 120 -0.28 13.52 18.82
N ASP A 121 -0.21 13.61 20.16
CA ASP A 121 0.69 12.80 20.97
C ASP A 121 0.36 11.30 20.85
N SER A 122 -0.93 10.96 20.81
CA SER A 122 -1.42 9.61 20.55
C SER A 122 -1.09 9.14 19.13
N TYR A 123 -1.20 10.02 18.13
CA TYR A 123 -0.75 9.70 16.77
C TYR A 123 0.74 9.43 16.71
N PHE A 124 1.59 10.28 17.31
CA PHE A 124 3.03 10.06 17.35
C PHE A 124 3.40 8.75 18.05
N SER A 125 2.74 8.44 19.16
CA SER A 125 2.96 7.19 19.89
C SER A 125 2.61 5.96 19.05
N ARG A 126 1.56 6.03 18.21
CA ARG A 126 1.21 4.95 17.27
C ARG A 126 2.27 4.75 16.20
N VAL A 127 2.81 5.83 15.63
CA VAL A 127 3.90 5.74 14.64
C VAL A 127 5.18 5.19 15.29
N SER A 128 5.53 5.63 16.50
CA SER A 128 6.67 5.07 17.24
C SER A 128 6.52 3.58 17.46
N ARG A 129 5.36 3.12 17.95
CA ARG A 129 5.08 1.69 18.17
C ARG A 129 5.18 0.88 16.87
N LEU A 130 4.66 1.42 15.77
CA LEU A 130 4.77 0.80 14.45
C LEU A 130 6.24 0.52 14.07
N LEU A 131 7.15 1.45 14.38
CA LEU A 131 8.58 1.32 14.08
C LEU A 131 9.37 0.49 15.12
N GLU A 132 8.78 0.17 16.27
CA GLU A 132 9.38 -0.70 17.28
C GLU A 132 9.17 -2.19 16.98
N ASN A 133 8.16 -2.52 16.17
CA ASN A 133 7.81 -3.87 15.80
C ASN A 133 7.87 -4.06 14.28
N GLU A 134 8.92 -4.71 13.78
CA GLU A 134 9.13 -4.94 12.35
C GLU A 134 7.95 -5.69 11.69
N ASN A 135 7.32 -6.63 12.39
CA ASN A 135 6.16 -7.34 11.83
C ASN A 135 4.95 -6.41 11.63
N GLU A 136 4.67 -5.52 12.60
CA GLU A 136 3.62 -4.51 12.43
C GLU A 136 3.95 -3.55 11.28
N LEU A 137 5.23 -3.19 11.11
CA LEU A 137 5.68 -2.37 9.98
C LEU A 137 5.50 -3.10 8.64
N ILE A 138 5.87 -4.37 8.55
CA ILE A 138 5.71 -5.20 7.35
C ILE A 138 4.21 -5.29 6.99
N GLU A 139 3.34 -5.56 7.97
CA GLU A 139 1.89 -5.60 7.75
C GLU A 139 1.34 -4.26 7.26
N PHE A 140 1.81 -3.15 7.84
CA PHE A 140 1.43 -1.81 7.41
C PHE A 140 1.90 -1.51 5.98
N LEU A 141 3.16 -1.77 5.65
CA LEU A 141 3.74 -1.54 4.32
C LEU A 141 3.10 -2.44 3.25
N GLY A 142 2.75 -3.68 3.61
CA GLY A 142 2.04 -4.64 2.76
C GLY A 142 0.54 -4.38 2.62
N SER A 143 -0.04 -3.42 3.35
CA SER A 143 -1.44 -3.05 3.20
C SER A 143 -1.71 -2.28 1.90
N TYR A 144 -2.93 -2.35 1.37
CA TYR A 144 -3.32 -1.61 0.14
C TYR A 144 -3.20 -0.08 0.29
N HIS A 145 -3.17 0.44 1.52
CA HIS A 145 -2.92 1.86 1.81
C HIS A 145 -1.46 2.27 1.55
N MET A 146 -0.54 1.32 1.57
CA MET A 146 0.90 1.54 1.37
C MET A 146 1.33 0.90 0.04
N PHE A 147 2.19 -0.11 0.09
CA PHE A 147 2.76 -0.77 -1.08
C PHE A 147 2.09 -2.13 -1.35
N GLY A 148 0.99 -2.45 -0.69
CA GLY A 148 0.28 -3.71 -0.88
C GLY A 148 -0.22 -3.94 -2.30
N LEU A 149 -0.52 -2.89 -3.07
CA LEU A 149 -0.82 -3.10 -4.50
C LEU A 149 0.40 -3.57 -5.30
N LEU A 150 1.63 -3.25 -4.87
CA LEU A 150 2.87 -3.76 -5.46
C LEU A 150 3.25 -5.12 -4.90
N PHE A 151 3.23 -5.26 -3.58
CA PHE A 151 3.72 -6.43 -2.85
C PHE A 151 2.56 -7.16 -2.16
N ASN A 152 1.66 -7.73 -2.97
CA ASN A 152 0.45 -8.42 -2.51
C ASN A 152 0.60 -9.95 -2.47
N GLY A 153 1.75 -10.56 -2.73
CA GLY A 153 1.82 -12.03 -2.78
C GLY A 153 1.10 -12.67 -3.98
N LEU A 154 0.74 -11.88 -5.01
CA LEU A 154 0.06 -12.35 -6.23
C LEU A 154 0.91 -12.13 -7.49
N LEU A 155 2.22 -11.90 -7.34
CA LEU A 155 3.12 -11.62 -8.46
C LEU A 155 3.65 -12.88 -9.15
N GLN A 156 3.35 -14.08 -8.62
CA GLN A 156 3.51 -15.32 -9.37
C GLN A 156 2.29 -15.58 -10.25
N SER A 157 2.53 -16.02 -11.48
CA SER A 157 1.47 -16.53 -12.34
C SER A 157 0.79 -17.75 -11.71
N PHE A 158 -0.54 -17.76 -11.69
CA PHE A 158 -1.33 -18.93 -11.31
C PHE A 158 -2.53 -19.09 -12.23
N ASP A 159 -2.79 -20.33 -12.64
CA ASP A 159 -3.84 -20.66 -13.61
C ASP A 159 -5.17 -21.07 -12.95
N THR A 160 -5.19 -21.15 -11.62
CA THR A 160 -6.34 -21.63 -10.85
C THR A 160 -6.75 -20.64 -9.77
N LYS A 161 -8.01 -20.72 -9.38
CA LYS A 161 -8.58 -19.88 -8.33
C LYS A 161 -7.80 -20.05 -7.02
N ARG A 162 -7.36 -18.93 -6.43
CA ARG A 162 -6.72 -18.90 -5.10
C ARG A 162 -7.66 -18.28 -4.06
N LYS A 163 -7.50 -18.71 -2.82
CA LYS A 163 -8.17 -18.11 -1.65
C LYS A 163 -7.12 -17.72 -0.63
N ARG A 164 -7.31 -16.58 0.03
CA ARG A 164 -6.57 -16.22 1.25
C ARG A 164 -7.47 -15.50 2.24
N ILE A 165 -7.06 -15.49 3.50
CA ILE A 165 -7.71 -14.69 4.53
C ILE A 165 -7.10 -13.28 4.49
N SER A 166 -7.95 -12.27 4.37
CA SER A 166 -7.56 -10.87 4.49
C SER A 166 -7.15 -10.55 5.93
N PRO A 167 -6.26 -9.58 6.18
CA PRO A 167 -6.00 -9.06 7.52
C PRO A 167 -7.25 -8.58 8.27
N GLN A 168 -8.33 -8.24 7.55
CA GLN A 168 -9.62 -7.86 8.15
C GLN A 168 -10.59 -9.04 8.34
N GLY A 169 -10.14 -10.29 8.13
CA GLY A 169 -10.86 -11.51 8.49
C GLY A 169 -11.78 -12.11 7.41
N TYR A 170 -12.08 -11.39 6.33
CA TYR A 170 -12.84 -11.93 5.20
C TYR A 170 -11.95 -12.77 4.27
N THR A 171 -12.57 -13.61 3.43
CA THR A 171 -11.82 -14.41 2.46
C THR A 171 -11.73 -13.66 1.14
N GLU A 172 -10.52 -13.40 0.67
CA GLU A 172 -10.27 -12.94 -0.70
C GLU A 172 -10.21 -14.12 -1.65
N ILE A 173 -10.84 -13.96 -2.80
CA ILE A 173 -10.90 -14.96 -3.86
C ILE A 173 -10.31 -14.34 -5.11
N MET A 174 -9.17 -14.87 -5.56
CA MET A 174 -8.52 -14.43 -6.79
C MET A 174 -8.87 -15.38 -7.92
N THR A 175 -9.44 -14.84 -8.99
CA THR A 175 -9.81 -15.59 -10.19
C THR A 175 -9.00 -15.05 -11.38
N PRO A 176 -8.07 -15.85 -11.94
CA PRO A 176 -7.35 -15.47 -13.14
C PRO A 176 -8.26 -15.55 -14.37
N VAL A 177 -8.21 -14.52 -15.21
CA VAL A 177 -8.97 -14.39 -16.45
C VAL A 177 -8.03 -13.91 -17.54
N MET A 178 -7.91 -14.68 -18.62
CA MET A 178 -7.13 -14.27 -19.79
C MET A 178 -8.01 -13.48 -20.77
N ASP A 179 -7.53 -12.32 -21.20
CA ASP A 179 -8.12 -11.51 -22.26
C ASP A 179 -7.04 -11.13 -23.28
N GLY A 180 -6.95 -11.90 -24.36
CA GLY A 180 -5.88 -11.80 -25.34
C GLY A 180 -4.50 -12.02 -24.71
N GLU A 181 -3.65 -11.00 -24.75
CA GLU A 181 -2.30 -11.00 -24.16
C GLU A 181 -2.27 -10.56 -22.68
N LYS A 182 -3.41 -10.13 -22.14
CA LYS A 182 -3.51 -9.65 -20.76
C LYS A 182 -4.00 -10.76 -19.83
N MET A 183 -3.35 -10.88 -18.68
CA MET A 183 -3.85 -11.64 -17.55
C MET A 183 -4.49 -10.68 -16.55
N MET A 184 -5.75 -10.90 -16.24
CA MET A 184 -6.48 -10.18 -15.20
C MET A 184 -6.70 -11.08 -13.99
N LEU A 185 -6.35 -10.61 -12.79
CA LEU A 185 -6.74 -11.24 -11.54
C LEU A 185 -7.92 -10.44 -10.97
N THR A 186 -9.12 -11.00 -11.05
CA THR A 186 -10.29 -10.43 -10.40
C THR A 186 -10.39 -10.93 -8.97
N ILE A 187 -10.59 -10.03 -8.01
CA ILE A 187 -10.69 -10.37 -6.59
C ILE A 187 -12.09 -10.05 -6.08
N SER A 188 -12.73 -11.07 -5.52
CA SER A 188 -14.00 -10.95 -4.81
C SER A 188 -13.84 -11.37 -3.35
N SER A 189 -14.81 -11.04 -2.52
CA SER A 189 -14.84 -11.44 -1.10
C SER A 189 -15.90 -12.48 -0.78
N GLU A 190 -15.61 -13.35 0.16
CA GLU A 190 -16.55 -14.21 0.89
C GLU A 190 -16.46 -13.89 2.41
N ASN A 191 -17.52 -14.20 3.17
CA ASN A 191 -17.59 -14.04 4.62
C ASN A 191 -17.48 -12.58 5.13
N LEU A 192 -17.96 -11.62 4.35
CA LEU A 192 -17.98 -10.20 4.76
C LEU A 192 -18.87 -9.96 5.99
N GLU A 193 -19.93 -10.77 6.15
CA GLU A 193 -20.90 -10.67 7.25
C GLU A 193 -20.30 -10.85 8.65
N GLN A 194 -19.07 -11.35 8.73
CA GLN A 194 -18.32 -11.51 9.99
C GLN A 194 -17.42 -10.30 10.28
N THR A 195 -17.51 -9.25 9.47
CA THR A 195 -16.64 -8.07 9.50
C THR A 195 -17.45 -6.78 9.42
N GLU A 196 -16.81 -5.65 9.65
CA GLU A 196 -17.40 -4.30 9.46
C GLU A 196 -17.42 -3.87 7.98
N ILE A 197 -16.91 -4.72 7.07
CA ILE A 197 -16.80 -4.43 5.64
C ILE A 197 -18.08 -4.89 4.94
N SER A 198 -18.75 -3.95 4.27
CA SER A 198 -19.98 -4.22 3.50
C SER A 198 -19.69 -4.56 2.03
N TYR A 199 -18.52 -4.20 1.52
CA TYR A 199 -18.15 -4.42 0.13
C TYR A 199 -16.64 -4.49 -0.03
N PHE A 200 -16.18 -5.45 -0.84
CA PHE A 200 -14.81 -5.55 -1.30
C PHE A 200 -14.75 -6.04 -2.76
N ARG A 201 -13.87 -5.42 -3.55
CA ARG A 201 -13.40 -5.99 -4.82
C ARG A 201 -11.96 -5.59 -5.09
N GLY A 202 -11.29 -6.36 -5.93
CA GLY A 202 -9.98 -6.02 -6.48
C GLY A 202 -9.83 -6.42 -7.95
N LEU A 203 -8.85 -5.82 -8.60
CA LEU A 203 -8.44 -6.10 -9.96
C LEU A 203 -6.93 -5.90 -10.09
N PHE A 204 -6.23 -6.85 -10.69
CA PHE A 204 -4.84 -6.70 -11.10
C PHE A 204 -4.71 -7.05 -12.57
N VAL A 205 -3.96 -6.26 -13.34
CA VAL A 205 -3.82 -6.40 -14.79
C VAL A 205 -2.34 -6.51 -15.13
N PHE A 206 -1.98 -7.63 -15.77
CA PHE A 206 -0.64 -7.92 -16.24
C PHE A 206 -0.64 -8.08 -17.76
N LYS A 207 0.38 -7.54 -18.43
CA LYS A 207 0.63 -7.72 -19.86
C LYS A 207 2.00 -8.36 -20.05
N GLY A 208 2.04 -9.66 -20.28
CA GLY A 208 3.28 -10.44 -20.14
C GLY A 208 3.82 -10.32 -18.71
N ASP A 209 5.10 -9.95 -18.57
CA ASP A 209 5.76 -9.76 -17.26
C ASP A 209 5.60 -8.33 -16.71
N LEU A 210 4.85 -7.45 -17.39
CA LEU A 210 4.58 -6.08 -16.95
C LEU A 210 3.30 -6.02 -16.13
N TYR A 211 3.39 -5.48 -14.92
CA TYR A 211 2.23 -5.16 -14.09
C TYR A 211 1.72 -3.76 -14.46
N GLU A 212 0.58 -3.68 -15.16
CA GLU A 212 0.07 -2.41 -15.71
C GLU A 212 -0.77 -1.64 -14.69
N GLU A 213 -1.68 -2.33 -14.00
CA GLU A 213 -2.69 -1.71 -13.15
C GLU A 213 -3.10 -2.61 -11.99
N GLY A 214 -3.29 -2.02 -10.82
CA GLY A 214 -3.90 -2.64 -9.66
C GLY A 214 -4.97 -1.74 -9.06
N PHE A 215 -6.04 -2.35 -8.56
CA PHE A 215 -7.15 -1.62 -7.95
C PHE A 215 -7.78 -2.45 -6.83
N THR A 216 -8.15 -1.79 -5.73
CA THR A 216 -9.05 -2.34 -4.72
C THR A 216 -10.07 -1.30 -4.28
N GLU A 217 -11.28 -1.76 -3.96
CA GLU A 217 -12.38 -0.94 -3.44
C GLU A 217 -12.94 -1.61 -2.19
N VAL A 218 -13.03 -0.85 -1.10
CA VAL A 218 -13.54 -1.31 0.19
C VAL A 218 -14.57 -0.33 0.69
N LYS A 219 -15.73 -0.83 1.14
CA LYS A 219 -16.70 -0.02 1.89
C LYS A 219 -16.83 -0.58 3.29
N LYS A 220 -16.59 0.27 4.28
CA LYS A 220 -16.63 -0.06 5.71
C LYS A 220 -17.32 1.09 6.43
N ASP A 221 -18.36 0.77 7.20
CA ASP A 221 -19.16 1.77 7.91
C ASP A 221 -19.57 2.94 6.99
N ASN A 222 -19.17 4.16 7.34
CA ASN A 222 -19.42 5.38 6.59
C ASN A 222 -18.27 5.75 5.63
N THR A 223 -17.29 4.88 5.45
CA THR A 223 -16.09 5.15 4.66
C THR A 223 -16.03 4.26 3.42
N HIS A 224 -15.67 4.86 2.31
CA HIS A 224 -15.42 4.19 1.03
C HIS A 224 -13.98 4.49 0.60
N LEU A 225 -13.19 3.45 0.52
CA LEU A 225 -11.77 3.48 0.19
C LEU A 225 -11.57 2.89 -1.20
N LYS A 226 -10.82 3.60 -2.03
CA LYS A 226 -10.32 3.09 -3.30
C LYS A 226 -8.81 3.23 -3.33
N HIS A 227 -8.12 2.15 -3.63
CA HIS A 227 -6.68 2.16 -3.88
C HIS A 227 -6.46 1.82 -5.35
N SER A 228 -5.61 2.58 -6.01
CA SER A 228 -5.20 2.33 -7.38
C SER A 228 -3.69 2.40 -7.52
N LEU A 229 -3.17 1.62 -8.45
CA LEU A 229 -1.80 1.58 -8.87
C LEU A 229 -1.80 1.53 -10.38
N VAL A 230 -1.03 2.40 -11.02
CA VAL A 230 -0.90 2.45 -12.48
C VAL A 230 0.56 2.62 -12.85
N TRP A 231 1.07 1.79 -13.76
CA TRP A 231 2.37 1.99 -14.37
C TRP A 231 2.35 3.24 -15.26
N ILE A 232 3.32 4.14 -15.09
CA ILE A 232 3.37 5.44 -15.78
C ILE A 232 4.68 5.74 -16.50
N GLY A 233 5.66 4.82 -16.46
CA GLY A 233 6.99 5.00 -17.05
C GLY A 233 7.91 3.86 -16.68
#